data_AF-A0A662PUE0-F1
#
_entry.id   AF-A0A662PUE0-F1
#
_cell.length_a   1.000
_cell.length_b   1.000
_cell.length_c   1.000
_cell.angle_alpha   90.00
_cell.angle_beta   90.00
_cell.angle_gamma   90.00
#
_symmetry.space_group_name_H-M   'P 1'
#
loop_
_entity.id
_entity.type
_entity.pdbx_description
1 polymer ?
#
loop_
_entity_poly.entity_id
_entity_poly.type
_entity_poly.pdbx_seq_one_letter_code
_entity_poly.pdbx_strand_id
1 'polypeptide(L)'
;AELESNPYFRLYSQGLAQFAEILVLGADSWHGAGGREWLRECEEREDQLARRYLEGAEAKRIDSFYEPWKKVMGLSLAGRYLGYRLISELHEKGLDLDEIVMLPEKRVISLSKEFLEKIGGK
;
A
#
# COMPACT_ATOMS: atom_id res chain seq x y z
N ALA A 1 -11.50 -1.31 10.48
CA ALA A 1 -12.94 -1.26 10.10
C ALA A 1 -13.36 -2.55 9.39
N GLU A 2 -14.65 -2.91 9.31
CA GLU A 2 -15.13 -4.15 8.65
C GLU A 2 -14.61 -4.32 7.21
N LEU A 3 -14.47 -3.20 6.48
CA LEU A 3 -13.94 -3.17 5.11
C LEU A 3 -12.46 -3.55 5.01
N GLU A 4 -11.64 -3.25 6.02
CA GLU A 4 -10.22 -3.61 6.03
C GLU A 4 -9.97 -5.11 6.25
N SER A 5 -11.04 -5.90 6.47
CA SER A 5 -10.97 -7.35 6.37
C SER A 5 -10.68 -7.82 4.93
N ASN A 6 -11.00 -6.99 3.92
CA ASN A 6 -10.59 -7.21 2.54
C ASN A 6 -9.14 -6.71 2.35
N PRO A 7 -8.19 -7.59 1.95
CA PRO A 7 -6.79 -7.20 1.77
C PRO A 7 -6.57 -6.05 0.78
N TYR A 8 -7.35 -5.99 -0.29
CA TYR A 8 -7.19 -4.97 -1.33
C TYR A 8 -7.74 -3.62 -0.87
N PHE A 9 -8.83 -3.63 -0.10
CA PHE A 9 -9.34 -2.43 0.53
C PHE A 9 -8.38 -1.92 1.62
N ARG A 10 -7.80 -2.82 2.42
CA ARG A 10 -6.81 -2.44 3.44
C ARG A 10 -5.56 -1.79 2.84
N LEU A 11 -5.08 -2.29 1.70
CA LEU A 11 -3.96 -1.67 0.96
C LEU A 11 -4.27 -0.22 0.61
N TYR A 12 -5.43 0.01 0.01
CA TYR A 12 -5.92 1.34 -0.34
C TYR A 12 -6.08 2.24 0.88
N SER A 13 -6.78 1.77 1.93
CA SER A 13 -7.04 2.55 3.16
C SER A 13 -5.76 3.00 3.84
N GLN A 14 -4.81 2.07 4.01
CA GLN A 14 -3.52 2.37 4.64
C GLN A 14 -2.61 3.22 3.75
N GLY A 15 -2.69 3.01 2.43
CA GLY A 15 -2.02 3.85 1.44
C GLY A 15 -2.50 5.29 1.45
N LEU A 16 -3.82 5.48 1.52
CA LEU A 16 -4.44 6.80 1.57
C LEU A 16 -4.06 7.55 2.84
N ALA A 17 -4.06 6.85 3.98
CA ALA A 17 -3.57 7.41 5.24
C ALA A 17 -2.10 7.84 5.14
N GLN A 18 -1.23 7.00 4.54
CA GLN A 18 0.19 7.33 4.36
C GLN A 18 0.41 8.50 3.40
N PHE A 19 -0.34 8.55 2.30
CA PHE A 19 -0.28 9.62 1.32
C PHE A 19 -0.73 10.96 1.92
N ALA A 20 -1.87 10.97 2.62
CA ALA A 20 -2.38 12.15 3.31
C ALA A 20 -1.40 12.67 4.37
N GLU A 21 -0.76 11.76 5.11
CA GLU A 21 0.28 12.12 6.09
C GLU A 21 1.47 12.84 5.45
N ILE A 22 2.01 12.30 4.35
CA ILE A 22 3.11 12.94 3.61
C ILE A 22 2.68 14.30 3.07
N LEU A 23 1.46 14.40 2.53
CA LEU A 23 0.91 15.65 2.00
C LEU A 23 0.77 16.73 3.10
N VAL A 24 0.29 16.36 4.28
CA VAL A 24 0.13 17.29 5.42
C VAL A 24 1.48 17.72 6.00
N LEU A 25 2.44 16.80 6.10
CA LEU A 25 3.76 17.09 6.68
C LEU A 25 4.71 17.80 5.69
N GLY A 26 4.46 17.70 4.39
CA GLY A 26 5.34 18.23 3.35
C GLY A 26 6.73 17.58 3.33
N ALA A 27 6.85 16.36 3.85
CA ALA A 27 8.09 15.62 3.97
C ALA A 27 7.85 14.10 3.90
N ASP A 28 8.86 13.36 3.44
CA ASP A 28 8.85 11.89 3.38
C ASP A 28 8.85 11.27 4.77
N SER A 29 7.67 11.20 5.37
CA SER A 29 7.40 10.61 6.67
C SER A 29 6.92 9.17 6.49
N TRP A 30 7.59 8.22 7.14
CA TRP A 30 7.25 6.79 7.10
C TRP A 30 7.01 6.26 8.52
N HIS A 31 5.98 6.78 9.17
CA HIS A 31 5.71 6.56 10.59
C HIS A 31 5.74 5.07 10.98
N GLY A 32 6.64 4.74 11.91
CA GLY A 32 6.82 3.41 12.47
C GLY A 32 7.43 2.37 11.52
N ALA A 33 7.70 2.73 10.25
CA ALA A 33 8.20 1.81 9.24
C ALA A 33 9.73 1.92 9.08
N GLY A 34 10.28 3.14 9.08
CA GLY A 34 11.72 3.37 8.99
C GLY A 34 12.07 4.74 8.40
N GLY A 35 13.30 4.88 7.93
CA GLY A 35 13.79 6.08 7.22
C GLY A 35 14.18 5.79 5.77
N ARG A 36 15.08 6.59 5.20
CA ARG A 36 15.51 6.48 3.79
C ARG A 36 16.01 5.09 3.37
N GLU A 37 16.71 4.37 4.25
CA GLU A 37 17.19 3.01 3.96
C GLU A 37 16.03 2.02 3.80
N TRP A 38 15.02 2.09 4.68
CA TRP A 38 13.82 1.27 4.58
C TRP A 38 13.07 1.55 3.27
N LEU A 39 12.92 2.83 2.89
CA LEU A 39 12.27 3.21 1.64
C LEU A 39 13.01 2.63 0.44
N ARG A 40 14.34 2.77 0.42
CA ARG A 40 15.18 2.22 -0.64
C ARG A 40 15.02 0.69 -0.75
N GLU A 41 14.99 -0.03 0.38
CA GLU A 41 14.76 -1.48 0.37
C GLU A 41 13.36 -1.85 -0.16
N CYS A 42 12.34 -1.04 0.12
CA CYS A 42 11.02 -1.22 -0.47
C CYS A 42 11.04 -1.03 -1.98
N GLU A 43 11.70 0.01 -2.48
CA GLU A 43 11.84 0.30 -3.92
C GLU A 43 12.60 -0.78 -4.67
N GLU A 44 13.74 -1.23 -4.13
CA GLU A 44 14.57 -2.29 -4.74
C GLU A 44 13.85 -3.65 -4.84
N ARG A 45 12.79 -3.86 -4.05
CA ARG A 45 12.06 -5.13 -3.95
C ARG A 45 10.56 -4.99 -4.21
N GLU A 46 10.13 -3.90 -4.86
CA GLU A 46 8.71 -3.56 -5.04
C GLU A 46 7.91 -4.68 -5.71
N ASP A 47 8.46 -5.28 -6.78
CA ASP A 47 7.82 -6.38 -7.51
C ASP A 47 7.60 -7.62 -6.62
N GLN A 48 8.61 -7.97 -5.82
CA GLN A 48 8.56 -9.10 -4.90
C GLN A 48 7.58 -8.84 -3.75
N LEU A 49 7.56 -7.63 -3.20
CA LEU A 49 6.60 -7.22 -2.18
C LEU A 49 5.17 -7.33 -2.70
N ALA A 50 4.91 -6.89 -3.93
CA ALA A 50 3.60 -7.00 -4.55
C ALA A 50 3.15 -8.45 -4.76
N ARG A 51 4.04 -9.32 -5.27
CA ARG A 51 3.77 -10.76 -5.39
C ARG A 51 3.43 -11.38 -4.03
N ARG A 52 4.21 -11.08 -3.00
CA ARG A 52 3.95 -11.57 -1.64
C ARG A 52 2.65 -11.03 -1.07
N TYR A 53 2.27 -9.80 -1.42
CA TYR A 53 0.99 -9.26 -1.01
C TYR A 53 -0.17 -9.99 -1.68
N LEU A 54 -0.08 -10.27 -3.00
CA LEU A 54 -1.08 -11.04 -3.74
C LEU A 54 -1.25 -12.45 -3.16
N GLU A 55 -0.14 -13.17 -2.93
CA GLU A 55 -0.15 -14.49 -2.27
C GLU A 55 -0.79 -14.43 -0.88
N GLY A 56 -0.43 -13.41 -0.09
CA GLY A 56 -1.00 -13.18 1.24
C GLY A 56 -2.49 -12.84 1.19
N ALA A 57 -2.94 -12.09 0.18
CA ALA A 57 -4.33 -11.71 0.00
C ALA A 57 -5.21 -12.92 -0.33
N GLU A 58 -4.75 -13.82 -1.20
CA GLU A 58 -5.43 -15.09 -1.51
C GLU A 58 -5.57 -15.97 -0.26
N ALA A 59 -4.52 -16.05 0.56
CA ALA A 59 -4.52 -16.80 1.80
C ALA A 59 -5.20 -16.10 2.99
N LYS A 60 -5.68 -14.85 2.81
CA LYS A 60 -6.16 -13.95 3.89
C LYS A 60 -5.17 -13.79 5.05
N ARG A 61 -3.87 -13.73 4.73
CA ARG A 61 -2.76 -13.58 5.69
C ARG A 61 -1.85 -12.43 5.27
N ILE A 62 -2.33 -11.21 5.49
CA ILE A 62 -1.59 -9.98 5.15
C ILE A 62 -1.08 -9.22 6.37
N ASP A 63 -1.32 -9.71 7.60
CA ASP A 63 -0.99 -8.95 8.81
C ASP A 63 0.51 -8.65 8.97
N SER A 64 1.38 -9.48 8.40
CA SER A 64 2.82 -9.22 8.36
C SER A 64 3.20 -7.93 7.62
N PHE A 65 2.33 -7.41 6.74
CA PHE A 65 2.52 -6.14 6.06
C PHE A 65 2.14 -4.92 6.91
N TYR A 66 1.47 -5.11 8.04
CA TYR A 66 0.85 -4.02 8.81
C TYR A 66 1.16 -4.05 10.32
N GLU A 67 1.69 -5.15 10.85
CA GLU A 67 2.11 -5.24 12.24
C GLU A 67 3.59 -4.80 12.39
N PRO A 68 3.91 -3.84 13.27
CA PRO A 68 5.28 -3.32 13.41
C PRO A 68 6.34 -4.36 13.82
N TRP A 69 5.93 -5.41 14.54
CA TRP A 69 6.83 -6.48 15.00
C TRP A 69 6.97 -7.64 14.01
N LYS A 70 6.15 -7.69 12.96
CA LYS A 70 6.29 -8.67 11.87
C LYS A 70 7.10 -8.08 10.73
N LYS A 71 7.68 -8.95 9.92
CA LYS A 71 8.51 -8.57 8.77
C LYS A 71 8.11 -9.38 7.53
N VAL A 72 8.04 -8.71 6.39
CA VAL A 72 7.98 -9.30 5.06
C VAL A 72 9.31 -9.00 4.39
N MET A 73 10.08 -10.03 4.06
CA MET A 73 11.38 -9.87 3.41
C MET A 73 12.34 -8.93 4.19
N GLY A 74 12.28 -8.98 5.52
CA GLY A 74 13.07 -8.12 6.40
C GLY A 74 12.44 -6.75 6.74
N LEU A 75 11.38 -6.36 6.04
CA LEU A 75 10.74 -5.05 6.14
C LEU A 75 9.45 -5.11 6.98
N SER A 76 9.35 -4.26 8.01
CA SER A 76 8.09 -4.02 8.73
C SER A 76 7.22 -3.02 7.97
N LEU A 77 5.91 -3.08 8.19
CA LEU A 77 4.92 -2.13 7.64
C LEU A 77 4.97 -1.94 6.10
N ALA A 78 5.48 -2.93 5.36
CA ALA A 78 5.65 -2.83 3.90
C ALA A 78 4.32 -2.60 3.13
N GLY A 79 3.17 -2.88 3.75
CA GLY A 79 1.86 -2.58 3.17
C GLY A 79 1.61 -1.08 3.02
N ARG A 80 2.20 -0.24 3.89
CA ARG A 80 2.11 1.22 3.78
C ARG A 80 2.82 1.73 2.52
N TYR A 81 3.98 1.17 2.21
CA TYR A 81 4.71 1.50 0.98
C TYR A 81 3.90 1.16 -0.27
N LEU A 82 3.44 -0.09 -0.38
CA LEU A 82 2.66 -0.53 -1.55
C LEU A 82 1.35 0.27 -1.69
N GLY A 83 0.67 0.53 -0.57
CA GLY A 83 -0.54 1.36 -0.56
C GLY A 83 -0.25 2.80 -0.96
N TYR A 84 0.82 3.40 -0.45
CA TYR A 84 1.23 4.75 -0.84
C TYR A 84 1.48 4.82 -2.34
N ARG A 85 2.22 3.86 -2.91
CA ARG A 85 2.49 3.81 -4.35
C ARG A 85 1.23 3.66 -5.19
N LEU A 86 0.24 2.89 -4.74
CA LEU A 86 -1.08 2.82 -5.37
C LEU A 86 -1.75 4.20 -5.42
N ILE A 87 -1.81 4.91 -4.29
CA ILE A 87 -2.48 6.22 -4.21
C ILE A 87 -1.73 7.27 -5.03
N SER A 88 -0.40 7.29 -4.94
CA SER A 88 0.44 8.17 -5.77
C SER A 88 0.19 7.94 -7.25
N GLU A 89 0.07 6.70 -7.71
CA GLU A 89 -0.24 6.41 -9.11
C GLU A 89 -1.64 6.89 -9.53
N LEU A 90 -2.65 6.75 -8.66
CA LEU A 90 -4.00 7.28 -8.94
C LEU A 90 -3.97 8.81 -9.06
N HIS A 91 -3.22 9.46 -8.18
CA HIS A 91 -3.03 10.90 -8.21
C HIS A 91 -2.25 11.36 -9.45
N GLU A 92 -1.17 10.66 -9.82
CA GLU A 92 -0.39 10.91 -11.05
C GLU A 92 -1.23 10.72 -12.32
N LYS A 93 -2.26 9.86 -12.28
CA LYS A 93 -3.25 9.69 -13.36
C LYS A 93 -4.32 10.78 -13.39
N GLY A 94 -4.25 11.74 -12.48
CA GLY A 94 -5.07 12.95 -12.48
C GLY A 94 -6.28 12.91 -11.55
N LEU A 95 -6.42 11.90 -10.68
CA LEU A 95 -7.46 11.94 -9.65
C LEU A 95 -7.00 12.83 -8.50
N ASP A 96 -7.87 13.73 -8.05
CA ASP A 96 -7.62 14.48 -6.82
C ASP A 96 -7.94 13.65 -5.56
N LEU A 97 -7.66 14.22 -4.38
CA LEU A 97 -7.86 13.53 -3.11
C LEU A 97 -9.34 13.21 -2.85
N ASP A 98 -10.25 14.12 -3.21
CA ASP A 98 -11.69 13.94 -2.99
C ASP A 98 -12.22 12.82 -3.89
N GLU A 99 -11.77 12.78 -5.14
CA GLU A 99 -12.08 11.70 -6.10
C GLU A 99 -11.57 10.35 -5.61
N ILE A 100 -10.32 10.30 -5.10
CA ILE A 100 -9.74 9.07 -4.55
C ILE A 100 -10.56 8.59 -3.36
N VAL A 101 -10.82 9.45 -2.36
CA VAL A 101 -11.59 9.13 -1.15
C VAL A 101 -12.98 8.59 -1.48
N MET A 102 -13.63 9.13 -2.52
CA MET A 102 -15.00 8.79 -2.91
C MET A 102 -15.10 7.55 -3.82
N LEU A 103 -13.99 6.86 -4.11
CA LEU A 103 -14.02 5.65 -4.92
C LEU A 103 -14.90 4.57 -4.29
N PRO A 104 -15.84 3.96 -5.04
CA PRO A 104 -16.66 2.86 -4.54
C PRO A 104 -15.80 1.67 -4.12
N GLU A 105 -16.21 0.95 -3.07
CA GLU A 105 -15.47 -0.20 -2.51
C GLU A 105 -15.04 -1.21 -3.59
N LYS A 106 -15.96 -1.59 -4.50
CA LYS A 106 -15.64 -2.51 -5.61
C LYS A 106 -14.55 -1.96 -6.52
N ARG A 107 -14.56 -0.64 -6.77
CA ARG A 107 -13.56 0.02 -7.61
C ARG A 107 -12.21 0.05 -6.90
N VAL A 108 -12.18 0.40 -5.62
CA VAL A 108 -10.99 0.32 -4.76
C VAL A 108 -10.37 -1.08 -4.82
N ILE A 109 -11.17 -2.13 -4.60
CA ILE A 109 -10.68 -3.51 -4.62
C ILE A 109 -10.07 -3.85 -5.99
N SER A 110 -10.75 -3.50 -7.09
CA SER A 110 -10.25 -3.75 -8.44
C SER A 110 -8.93 -3.03 -8.72
N LEU A 111 -8.85 -1.72 -8.40
CA LEU A 111 -7.67 -0.90 -8.63
C LEU A 111 -6.47 -1.38 -7.82
N SER A 112 -6.67 -1.68 -6.54
CA SER A 112 -5.61 -2.24 -5.69
C SER A 112 -5.06 -3.55 -6.25
N LYS A 113 -5.93 -4.42 -6.74
CA LYS A 113 -5.51 -5.71 -7.32
C LYS A 113 -4.78 -5.51 -8.65
N GLU A 114 -5.35 -4.73 -9.57
CA GLU A 114 -4.76 -4.38 -10.87
C GLU A 114 -3.37 -3.74 -10.70
N PHE A 115 -3.24 -2.83 -9.73
CA PHE A 115 -1.96 -2.19 -9.40
C PHE A 115 -0.92 -3.23 -8.98
N LEU A 116 -1.24 -4.10 -8.01
CA LEU A 116 -0.34 -5.14 -7.52
C LEU A 116 0.05 -6.13 -8.61
N GLU A 117 -0.90 -6.54 -9.46
CA GLU A 117 -0.63 -7.45 -10.59
C GLU A 117 0.33 -6.81 -11.59
N LYS A 118 0.09 -5.54 -11.95
CA LYS A 118 0.95 -4.77 -12.84
C LYS A 118 2.39 -4.66 -12.33
N ILE A 119 2.59 -4.26 -11.06
CA ILE A 119 3.96 -4.12 -10.51
C ILE A 119 4.60 -5.47 -10.20
N GLY A 120 3.79 -6.50 -9.90
CA GLY A 120 4.24 -7.87 -9.70
C GLY A 120 4.66 -8.59 -11.00
N GLY A 121 4.53 -7.94 -12.16
CA GLY A 121 4.89 -8.51 -13.47
C GLY A 121 3.93 -9.61 -13.94
N LYS A 122 2.64 -9.49 -13.62
CA LYS A 122 1.56 -10.26 -14.24
C LYS A 122 0.89 -9.48 -15.37
#